data_AF-A0A5B1CBI3-F1
#
_entry.id   AF-A0A5B1CBI3-F1
#
_cell.length_a   1.000
_cell.length_b   1.000
_cell.length_c   1.000
_cell.angle_alpha   90.00
_cell.angle_beta   90.00
_cell.angle_gamma   90.00
#
_symmetry.space_group_name_H-M   'P 1'
#
loop_
_entity.id
_entity.type
_entity.pdbx_description
1 polymer ?
#
loop_
_entity_poly.entity_id
_entity_poly.type
_entity_poly.pdbx_seq_one_letter_code
_entity_poly.pdbx_strand_id
1 'polypeptide(L)'
;MSSVALALRVHAPEYLERFGDRVPLGHRKVLGCITRCRTGELGGVQFQCDSCGSDHWVGRSCGNRHCPNCQKNKTSDWLAKQTDRLLPVHHFLVTFTVPEELPVAAAQQPARGLRRRSLLVAAKRSAT
;
A
#
# COMPACT_ATOMS: atom_id res chain seq x y z
N MET A 1 -11.74 11.56 7.87
CA MET A 1 -10.60 11.16 7.01
C MET A 1 -11.12 10.31 5.86
N SER A 2 -10.98 10.77 4.62
CA SER A 2 -11.31 9.99 3.43
C SER A 2 -10.23 8.94 3.17
N SER A 3 -10.62 7.67 3.04
CA SER A 3 -9.71 6.58 2.65
C SER A 3 -9.91 6.24 1.18
N VAL A 4 -8.90 5.63 0.55
CA VAL A 4 -9.03 5.12 -0.83
C VAL A 4 -10.22 4.16 -0.96
N ALA A 5 -10.46 3.32 0.05
CA ALA A 5 -11.62 2.43 0.06
C ALA A 5 -12.95 3.21 0.06
N LEU A 6 -13.03 4.32 0.80
CA LEU A 6 -14.22 5.18 0.79
C LEU A 6 -14.41 5.86 -0.57
N ALA A 7 -13.35 6.42 -1.14
CA ALA A 7 -13.42 7.04 -2.47
C ALA A 7 -13.90 6.04 -3.53
N LEU A 8 -13.39 4.81 -3.49
CA LEU A 8 -13.84 3.75 -4.39
C LEU A 8 -15.29 3.35 -4.14
N ARG A 9 -15.79 3.34 -2.91
CA ARG A 9 -17.22 3.08 -2.65
C ARG A 9 -18.12 4.15 -3.28
N VAL A 10 -17.72 5.41 -3.20
CA VAL A 10 -18.50 6.52 -3.72
C VAL A 10 -18.48 6.56 -5.25
N HIS A 11 -17.30 6.39 -5.86
CA HIS A 11 -17.11 6.68 -7.29
C HIS A 11 -17.02 5.44 -8.19
N ALA A 12 -16.79 4.23 -7.65
CA ALA A 12 -16.71 3.04 -8.49
C ALA A 12 -18.00 2.70 -9.25
N PRO A 13 -19.22 2.91 -8.72
CA PRO A 13 -20.45 2.65 -9.47
C PRO A 13 -20.51 3.44 -10.79
N GLU A 14 -20.39 4.77 -10.73
CA GLU A 14 -20.38 5.65 -11.91
C GLU A 14 -19.23 5.30 -12.87
N TYR A 15 -18.04 5.01 -12.34
CA TYR A 15 -16.90 4.59 -13.15
C TYR A 15 -17.17 3.29 -13.92
N LEU A 16 -17.81 2.30 -13.27
CA LEU A 16 -18.13 1.01 -13.88
C LEU A 16 -19.30 1.12 -14.86
N GLU A 17 -20.25 2.02 -14.65
CA GLU A 17 -21.31 2.31 -15.63
C GLU A 17 -20.71 2.91 -16.92
N ARG A 18 -19.79 3.87 -16.78
CA ARG A 18 -19.22 4.57 -17.93
C ARG A 18 -18.16 3.77 -18.69
N PHE A 19 -17.37 2.95 -17.99
CA PHE A 19 -16.19 2.31 -18.55
C PHE A 19 -16.14 0.78 -18.39
N GLY A 20 -17.17 0.16 -17.80
CA GLY A 20 -17.15 -1.24 -17.35
C GLY A 20 -16.76 -2.27 -18.41
N ASP A 21 -17.07 -2.02 -19.69
CA ASP A 21 -16.72 -2.90 -20.81
C ASP A 21 -15.22 -2.90 -21.12
N ARG A 22 -14.52 -1.81 -20.79
CA ARG A 22 -13.06 -1.66 -20.99
C ARG A 22 -12.26 -2.06 -19.76
N VAL A 23 -12.92 -2.27 -18.62
CA VAL A 23 -12.24 -2.61 -17.36
C VAL A 23 -11.98 -4.12 -17.32
N PRO A 24 -10.71 -4.57 -17.20
CA PRO A 24 -10.40 -5.98 -17.09
C PRO A 24 -11.14 -6.65 -15.92
N LEU A 25 -11.55 -7.90 -16.10
CA LEU A 25 -12.29 -8.66 -15.08
C LEU A 25 -11.58 -8.69 -13.72
N GLY A 26 -10.24 -8.76 -13.71
CA GLY A 26 -9.44 -8.71 -12.48
C GLY A 26 -9.64 -7.40 -11.70
N HIS A 27 -9.73 -6.27 -12.40
CA HIS A 27 -9.95 -4.95 -11.78
C HIS A 27 -11.37 -4.84 -11.24
N ARG A 28 -12.38 -5.32 -11.98
CA ARG A 28 -13.78 -5.37 -11.52
C ARG A 28 -13.91 -6.19 -10.23
N LYS A 29 -13.25 -7.36 -10.16
CA LYS A 29 -13.19 -8.19 -8.95
C LYS A 29 -12.54 -7.45 -7.78
N VAL A 30 -11.41 -6.78 -8.00
CA VAL A 30 -10.72 -6.02 -6.96
C VAL A 30 -11.58 -4.85 -6.46
N LEU A 31 -12.22 -4.10 -7.36
CA LEU A 31 -13.16 -3.04 -7.01
C LEU A 31 -14.27 -3.57 -6.10
N GLY A 32 -14.95 -4.65 -6.51
CA GLY A 32 -16.00 -5.29 -5.70
C GLY A 32 -15.50 -5.79 -4.33
N CYS A 33 -14.28 -6.34 -4.25
CA CYS A 33 -13.70 -6.72 -2.97
C CYS A 33 -13.45 -5.50 -2.07
N ILE A 34 -12.95 -4.39 -2.61
CA ILE A 34 -12.60 -3.20 -1.83
C ILE A 34 -13.86 -2.48 -1.33
N THR A 35 -14.88 -2.33 -2.18
CA THR A 35 -16.09 -1.59 -1.84
C THR A 35 -16.86 -2.27 -0.70
N ARG A 36 -16.96 -3.60 -0.72
CA ARG A 36 -17.64 -4.43 0.30
C ARG A 36 -16.84 -4.67 1.58
N CYS A 37 -15.55 -4.35 1.56
CA CYS A 37 -14.67 -4.64 2.70
C CYS A 37 -15.08 -3.81 3.93
N ARG A 38 -15.30 -4.47 5.07
CA ARG A 38 -15.72 -3.87 6.36
C ARG A 38 -17.09 -3.16 6.33
N THR A 39 -17.93 -3.37 5.31
CA THR A 39 -19.29 -2.76 5.26
C THR A 39 -20.35 -3.60 5.96
N GLY A 40 -20.09 -4.88 6.20
CA GLY A 40 -21.07 -5.84 6.73
C GLY A 40 -21.63 -6.79 5.67
N GLU A 41 -21.48 -6.47 4.39
CA GLU A 41 -21.90 -7.33 3.26
C GLU A 41 -21.11 -8.65 3.15
N LEU A 42 -20.01 -8.77 3.88
CA LEU A 42 -19.19 -9.99 4.00
C LEU A 42 -19.42 -10.71 5.33
N GLY A 43 -20.50 -10.34 6.04
CA GLY A 43 -20.72 -10.69 7.44
C GLY A 43 -19.92 -9.81 8.39
N GLY A 44 -20.16 -10.02 9.68
CA GLY A 44 -19.48 -9.33 10.76
C GLY A 44 -18.99 -10.30 11.84
N VAL A 45 -18.31 -9.73 12.82
CA VAL A 45 -17.99 -10.37 14.08
C VAL A 45 -18.50 -9.45 15.16
N GLN A 46 -19.32 -9.99 16.05
CA GLN A 46 -19.74 -9.35 17.28
C GLN A 46 -18.92 -9.95 18.42
N PHE A 47 -18.40 -9.09 19.29
CA PHE A 47 -17.65 -9.50 20.48
C PHE A 47 -17.93 -8.52 21.61
N GLN A 48 -17.99 -9.04 22.82
CA GLN A 48 -18.12 -8.23 24.02
C GLN A 48 -16.74 -7.97 24.60
N CYS A 49 -16.50 -6.76 25.08
CA CYS A 49 -15.27 -6.44 25.80
C CYS A 49 -15.34 -6.98 27.22
N ASP A 50 -14.41 -7.87 27.59
CA ASP A 50 -14.37 -8.45 28.94
C ASP A 50 -14.12 -7.40 30.05
N SER A 51 -13.48 -6.28 29.71
CA SER A 51 -13.14 -5.24 30.69
C SER A 51 -14.29 -4.28 31.00
N CYS A 52 -15.15 -3.97 30.02
CA CYS A 52 -16.20 -2.95 30.18
C CYS A 52 -17.60 -3.44 29.82
N GLY A 53 -17.76 -4.71 29.44
CA GLY A 53 -19.03 -5.32 29.06
C GLY A 53 -19.66 -4.77 27.78
N SER A 54 -18.97 -3.86 27.08
CA SER A 54 -19.50 -3.22 25.87
C SER A 54 -19.49 -4.17 24.69
N ASP A 55 -20.60 -4.20 23.94
CA ASP A 55 -20.68 -4.92 22.68
C ASP A 55 -20.04 -4.13 21.54
N HIS A 56 -19.21 -4.81 20.77
CA HIS A 56 -18.56 -4.28 19.60
C HIS A 56 -18.92 -5.12 18.38
N TRP A 57 -19.16 -4.45 17.28
CA TRP A 57 -19.37 -5.08 15.99
C TRP A 57 -18.34 -4.58 14.97
N VAL A 58 -17.78 -5.50 14.21
CA VAL A 58 -16.84 -5.18 13.14
C VAL A 58 -17.17 -6.01 11.90
N GLY A 59 -17.38 -5.34 10.76
CA GLY A 59 -17.54 -6.00 9.47
C GLY A 59 -16.29 -6.79 9.08
N ARG A 60 -16.44 -7.93 8.40
CA ARG A 60 -15.31 -8.76 7.98
C ARG A 60 -14.50 -8.11 6.85
N SER A 61 -13.20 -8.41 6.80
CA SER A 61 -12.30 -7.96 5.74
C SER A 61 -12.42 -8.83 4.49
N CYS A 62 -12.24 -8.25 3.29
CA CYS A 62 -12.29 -9.00 2.03
C CYS A 62 -11.03 -9.84 1.74
N GLY A 63 -9.93 -9.65 2.46
CA GLY A 63 -8.70 -10.43 2.31
C GLY A 63 -7.90 -10.17 1.03
N ASN A 64 -8.35 -9.28 0.14
CA ASN A 64 -7.66 -9.02 -1.12
C ASN A 64 -6.33 -8.27 -0.91
N ARG A 65 -5.27 -8.70 -1.61
CA ARG A 65 -3.92 -8.11 -1.52
C ARG A 65 -3.85 -6.64 -1.94
N HIS A 66 -4.79 -6.19 -2.77
CA HIS A 66 -4.87 -4.80 -3.24
C HIS A 66 -5.74 -3.91 -2.35
N CYS A 67 -6.41 -4.49 -1.34
CA CYS A 67 -7.30 -3.73 -0.48
C CYS A 67 -6.51 -2.93 0.57
N PRO A 68 -6.60 -1.59 0.57
CA PRO A 68 -5.85 -0.75 1.52
C PRO A 68 -6.25 -1.01 2.97
N ASN A 69 -7.53 -1.32 3.23
CA ASN A 69 -8.00 -1.67 4.57
C ASN A 69 -7.38 -2.99 5.07
N CYS A 70 -7.28 -4.00 4.20
CA CYS A 70 -6.74 -5.31 4.57
C CYS A 70 -5.22 -5.30 4.73
N GLN A 71 -4.51 -4.48 3.95
CA GLN A 71 -3.05 -4.38 4.02
C GLN A 71 -2.55 -3.37 5.04
N LYS A 72 -3.44 -2.62 5.71
CA LYS A 72 -3.06 -1.55 6.65
C LYS A 72 -2.08 -2.03 7.72
N ASN A 73 -2.42 -3.10 8.45
CA ASN A 73 -1.57 -3.60 9.54
C ASN A 73 -0.19 -4.05 9.02
N LYS A 74 -0.16 -4.83 7.93
CA LYS A 74 1.10 -5.26 7.31
C LYS A 74 1.96 -4.09 6.86
N THR A 75 1.33 -3.04 6.34
CA THR A 75 2.01 -1.81 5.92
C THR A 75 2.59 -1.08 7.13
N SER A 76 1.82 -0.95 8.21
CA SER A 76 2.29 -0.35 9.47
C SER A 76 3.46 -1.13 10.07
N ASP A 77 3.37 -2.46 10.15
CA ASP A 77 4.43 -3.31 10.69
C ASP A 77 5.70 -3.22 9.84
N TRP A 78 5.54 -3.23 8.52
CA TRP A 78 6.66 -3.05 7.60
C TRP A 78 7.30 -1.66 7.76
N LEU A 79 6.48 -0.62 7.87
CA LEU A 79 6.93 0.76 8.05
C LEU A 79 7.71 0.89 9.36
N ALA A 80 7.17 0.38 10.47
CA ALA A 80 7.86 0.39 11.77
C ALA A 80 9.24 -0.28 11.67
N LYS A 81 9.33 -1.43 11.02
CA LYS A 81 10.61 -2.12 10.78
C LYS A 81 11.58 -1.35 9.88
N GLN A 82 11.07 -0.58 8.91
CA GLN A 82 11.95 0.26 8.09
C GLN A 82 12.43 1.47 8.89
N THR A 83 11.53 2.10 9.65
CA THR A 83 11.84 3.26 10.49
C THR A 83 12.89 2.93 11.53
N ASP A 84 12.83 1.75 12.15
CA ASP A 84 13.82 1.26 13.13
C ASP A 84 15.23 1.12 12.53
N ARG A 85 15.33 0.92 11.21
CA ARG A 85 16.61 0.80 10.48
C ARG A 85 17.14 2.15 10.01
N LEU A 86 16.39 3.25 10.20
CA LEU A 86 16.83 4.56 9.77
C LEU A 86 17.93 5.07 10.71
N LEU A 87 19.02 5.56 10.12
CA LEU A 87 20.03 6.28 10.89
C LEU A 87 19.45 7.61 11.38
N PRO A 88 19.85 8.13 12.55
CA PRO A 88 19.37 9.41 13.08
C PRO A 88 20.02 10.60 12.34
N VAL A 89 19.80 10.67 11.03
CA VAL A 89 20.31 11.69 10.11
C VAL A 89 19.21 12.15 9.17
N HIS A 90 19.40 13.30 8.53
CA HIS A 90 18.48 13.76 7.51
C HIS A 90 18.57 12.87 6.26
N HIS A 91 17.40 12.45 5.76
CA HIS A 91 17.28 11.63 4.56
C HIS A 91 16.82 12.51 3.41
N PHE A 92 17.54 12.46 2.28
CA PHE A 92 17.18 13.17 1.05
C PHE A 92 17.16 12.19 -0.11
N LEU A 93 16.14 12.29 -0.97
CA LEU A 93 16.11 11.55 -2.23
C LEU A 93 16.92 12.33 -3.26
N VAL A 94 18.07 11.79 -3.66
CA VAL A 94 18.88 12.33 -4.75
C VAL A 94 18.67 11.48 -5.99
N THR A 95 18.12 12.07 -7.05
CA THR A 95 18.00 11.43 -8.37
C THR A 95 18.91 12.14 -9.36
N PHE A 96 19.72 11.38 -10.09
CA PHE A 96 20.59 11.89 -11.15
C PHE A 96 20.56 10.95 -12.35
N THR A 97 20.79 11.49 -13.54
CA THR A 97 20.93 10.71 -14.77
C THR A 97 22.28 9.99 -14.74
N VAL A 98 22.29 8.69 -15.02
CA VAL A 98 23.54 7.93 -15.12
C VAL A 98 24.24 8.32 -16.44
N PRO A 99 25.50 8.78 -16.41
CA PRO A 99 26.26 9.12 -17.62
C PRO A 99 26.49 7.90 -18.52
N GLU A 100 26.59 8.13 -19.82
CA GLU A 100 26.74 7.08 -20.84
C GLU A 100 28.07 6.32 -20.70
N GLU A 101 29.10 6.99 -20.17
CA GLU A 101 30.46 6.47 -20.00
C GLU A 101 30.59 5.49 -18.82
N LEU A 102 29.53 5.33 -18.01
CA LEU A 102 29.44 4.35 -16.93
C LEU A 102 28.67 3.11 -17.42
N PRO A 103 29.34 2.09 -17.98
CA PRO A 103 28.69 0.86 -18.37
C PRO A 103 28.10 0.20 -17.12
N VAL A 104 26.77 0.10 -17.09
CA VAL A 104 26.01 -0.47 -16.00
C VAL A 104 26.34 -1.97 -15.89
N ALA A 105 27.30 -2.30 -15.03
CA ALA A 105 27.52 -3.67 -14.55
C ALA A 105 26.27 -4.26 -13.85
N ALA A 106 25.21 -3.46 -13.65
CA ALA A 106 23.92 -3.91 -13.13
C ALA A 106 23.06 -4.69 -14.15
N ALA A 107 23.43 -4.73 -15.43
CA ALA A 107 22.65 -5.46 -16.44
C ALA A 107 22.90 -6.99 -16.42
N GLN A 108 23.96 -7.47 -15.76
CA GLN A 108 24.40 -8.88 -15.83
C GLN A 108 23.98 -9.78 -14.65
N GLN A 109 23.14 -9.32 -13.71
CA GLN A 109 22.66 -10.15 -12.60
C GLN A 109 21.13 -10.36 -12.67
N PRO A 110 20.61 -11.24 -13.54
CA PRO A 110 19.17 -11.48 -13.66
C PRO A 110 18.55 -12.31 -12.52
N ALA A 111 19.30 -12.71 -11.48
CA ALA A 111 18.84 -13.69 -10.49
C ALA A 111 18.92 -13.29 -8.99
N ARG A 112 19.01 -11.99 -8.66
CA ARG A 112 18.71 -11.53 -7.29
C ARG A 112 17.87 -10.26 -7.35
N GLY A 113 16.59 -10.40 -7.01
CA GLY A 113 15.57 -9.37 -7.10
C GLY A 113 15.95 -8.06 -6.40
N LEU A 114 16.53 -7.13 -7.14
CA LEU A 114 16.61 -5.73 -6.80
C LEU A 114 15.69 -4.93 -7.72
N ARG A 115 14.62 -4.44 -7.09
CA ARG A 115 13.73 -3.39 -7.54
C ARG A 115 14.54 -2.19 -8.06
N ARG A 116 13.97 -1.45 -9.03
CA ARG A 116 14.33 -0.10 -9.48
C ARG A 116 15.33 0.59 -8.52
N ARG A 117 16.60 0.65 -8.93
CA ARG A 117 17.71 1.20 -8.15
C ARG A 117 17.61 2.74 -8.09
N SER A 118 16.98 3.27 -7.06
CA SER A 118 17.41 4.56 -6.50
C SER A 118 18.70 4.28 -5.73
N LEU A 119 19.85 4.73 -6.24
CA LEU A 119 21.07 4.80 -5.42
C LEU A 119 20.85 5.92 -4.39
N LEU A 120 20.41 5.55 -3.18
CA LEU A 120 20.45 6.44 -2.03
C LEU A 120 21.91 6.58 -1.60
N VAL A 121 22.60 7.61 -2.11
CA VAL A 121 23.88 8.06 -1.57
C VAL A 121 23.56 9.03 -0.43
N ALA A 122 23.85 8.64 0.80
CA ALA A 122 23.81 9.54 1.95
C ALA A 122 25.00 10.51 1.85
N ALA A 123 24.77 11.72 1.32
CA ALA A 123 25.77 12.78 1.33
C ALA A 123 25.74 13.49 2.69
N LYS A 124 26.79 13.32 3.50
CA LYS A 124 27.07 14.22 4.63
C LYS A 124 27.54 15.56 4.03
N ARG A 125 26.72 16.60 4.10
CA ARG A 125 27.22 17.98 3.95
C ARG A 125 27.65 18.48 5.32
N SER A 126 28.93 18.78 5.46
CA SER A 126 29.46 19.54 6.60
C SER A 126 28.84 20.93 6.57
N ALA A 127 28.21 21.34 7.67
CA ALA A 127 27.75 22.72 7.84
C ALA A 127 28.97 23.66 7.85
N THR A 128 28.90 24.71 7.05
CA THR A 128 29.73 25.92 7.19
C THR A 128 28.88 26.97 7.86
#